data_AF-A0A291F588-F1
#
_entry.id   AF-A0A291F588-F1
#
_cell.length_a   1.000
_cell.length_b   1.000
_cell.length_c   1.000
_cell.angle_alpha   90.00
_cell.angle_beta   90.00
_cell.angle_gamma   90.00
#
_symmetry.space_group_name_H-M   'P 1'
#
loop_
_entity.id
_entity.type
_entity.pdbx_description
1 polymer ?
#
loop_
_entity_poly.entity_id
_entity_poly.type
_entity_poly.pdbx_seq_one_letter_code
_entity_poly.pdbx_strand_id
1 'polypeptide(L)'
;MNKNLLDHLARYIKMLQKSTWGKFLSYSLQFLSKLIISSYKLLQIFFKARMLIYENHFLAKEELILEKKLLVQARKIVVLDKLIGKNSKIYCHNWVLLDLLRQRVLLISERMDAIIRQISFISDKQQLNQNLRYSLMLESYLIESDIVKQFSIYVDKCHDNFLSLSLMVWLKRRACRIRAYLYTPIDRYAQYRTMVQKRNLVGFKFWIYSLYCLVKLFF
;
A
#
# COMPACT_ATOMS: atom_id res chain seq x y z
N MET A 1 -22.47 -13.89 -44.10
CA MET A 1 -21.36 -12.91 -44.02
C MET A 1 -20.46 -13.10 -45.23
N ASN A 2 -20.21 -12.05 -46.00
CA ASN A 2 -19.64 -12.13 -47.34
C ASN A 2 -18.11 -12.28 -47.27
N LYS A 3 -17.58 -13.47 -47.62
CA LYS A 3 -16.14 -13.82 -47.55
C LYS A 3 -15.24 -12.80 -48.28
N ASN A 4 -15.72 -12.26 -49.39
CA ASN A 4 -15.01 -11.24 -50.17
C ASN A 4 -14.80 -9.92 -49.43
N LEU A 5 -15.69 -9.57 -48.50
CA LEU A 5 -15.62 -8.32 -47.74
C LEU A 5 -14.59 -8.44 -46.61
N LEU A 6 -14.49 -9.62 -46.00
CA LEU A 6 -13.44 -9.97 -45.03
C LEU A 6 -12.05 -10.02 -45.67
N ASP A 7 -11.91 -10.59 -46.87
CA ASP A 7 -10.64 -10.63 -47.59
C ASP A 7 -10.17 -9.25 -48.07
N HIS A 8 -11.09 -8.39 -48.49
CA HIS A 8 -10.76 -6.99 -48.84
C HIS A 8 -10.33 -6.18 -47.61
N LEU A 9 -11.04 -6.32 -46.49
CA LEU A 9 -10.65 -5.68 -45.23
C LEU A 9 -9.28 -6.17 -44.74
N ALA A 10 -9.01 -7.48 -44.83
CA ALA A 10 -7.72 -8.05 -44.46
C ALA A 10 -6.58 -7.51 -45.32
N ARG A 11 -6.77 -7.39 -46.64
CA ARG A 11 -5.77 -6.77 -47.55
C ARG A 11 -5.56 -5.30 -47.25
N TYR A 12 -6.62 -4.54 -46.97
CA TYR A 12 -6.55 -3.11 -46.66
C TYR A 12 -5.83 -2.86 -45.32
N ILE A 13 -6.09 -3.68 -44.29
CA ILE A 13 -5.36 -3.65 -43.02
C ILE A 13 -3.88 -3.98 -43.22
N LYS A 14 -3.55 -4.97 -44.07
CA LYS A 14 -2.17 -5.35 -44.41
C LYS A 14 -1.44 -4.24 -45.17
N MET A 15 -2.15 -3.49 -46.02
CA MET A 15 -1.63 -2.31 -46.73
C MET A 15 -1.40 -1.13 -45.78
N LEU A 16 -2.34 -0.85 -44.90
CA LEU A 16 -2.19 0.16 -43.85
C LEU A 16 -1.01 -0.16 -42.93
N GLN A 17 -0.84 -1.42 -42.49
CA GLN A 17 0.31 -1.86 -41.70
C GLN A 17 1.66 -1.72 -42.42
N LYS A 18 1.69 -1.71 -43.76
CA LYS A 18 2.91 -1.46 -44.54
C LYS A 18 3.25 0.02 -44.66
N SER A 19 2.27 0.92 -44.55
CA SER A 19 2.53 2.35 -44.56
C SER A 19 3.24 2.80 -43.28
N THR A 20 4.09 3.81 -43.38
CA THR A 20 4.75 4.46 -42.23
C THR A 20 3.73 4.90 -41.17
N TRP A 21 2.54 5.31 -41.61
CA TRP A 21 1.41 5.70 -40.75
C TRP A 21 0.75 4.52 -40.01
N GLY A 22 0.55 3.35 -40.63
CA GLY A 22 -0.02 2.20 -39.91
C GLY A 22 0.99 1.51 -38.98
N LYS A 23 2.29 1.55 -39.30
CA LYS A 23 3.35 1.19 -38.34
C LYS A 23 3.32 2.14 -37.14
N PHE A 24 3.26 3.45 -37.40
CA PHE A 24 3.15 4.46 -36.35
C PHE A 24 1.92 4.25 -35.45
N LEU A 25 0.72 4.06 -36.02
CA LEU A 25 -0.52 3.85 -35.25
C LEU A 25 -0.47 2.56 -34.42
N SER A 26 0.04 1.46 -34.98
CA SER A 26 0.13 0.19 -34.26
C SER A 26 1.10 0.25 -33.08
N TYR A 27 2.30 0.81 -33.26
CA TYR A 27 3.25 0.99 -32.16
C TYR A 27 2.77 2.01 -31.13
N SER A 28 2.08 3.07 -31.57
CA SER A 28 1.54 4.09 -30.67
C SER A 28 0.42 3.53 -29.78
N LEU A 29 -0.50 2.74 -30.34
CA LEU A 29 -1.54 2.06 -29.57
C LEU A 29 -0.97 1.02 -28.58
N GLN A 30 0.03 0.24 -29.02
CA GLN A 30 0.72 -0.71 -28.15
C GLN A 30 1.44 -0.01 -26.99
N PHE A 31 2.13 1.09 -27.26
CA PHE A 31 2.76 1.89 -26.22
C PHE A 31 1.71 2.52 -25.29
N LEU A 32 0.65 3.10 -25.83
CA LEU A 32 -0.41 3.75 -25.05
C LEU A 32 -1.11 2.77 -24.09
N SER A 33 -1.50 1.61 -24.59
CA SER A 33 -2.11 0.55 -23.77
C SER A 33 -1.18 0.09 -22.63
N LYS A 34 0.11 -0.13 -22.92
CA LYS A 34 1.08 -0.49 -21.89
C LYS A 34 1.31 0.65 -20.90
N LEU A 35 1.32 1.89 -21.35
CA LEU A 35 1.44 3.07 -20.50
C LEU A 35 0.23 3.19 -19.56
N ILE A 36 -0.99 2.96 -20.05
CA ILE A 36 -2.22 2.93 -19.24
C ILE A 36 -2.13 1.86 -18.16
N ILE A 37 -1.85 0.61 -18.56
CA ILE A 37 -1.78 -0.54 -17.64
C ILE A 37 -0.70 -0.31 -16.58
N SER A 38 0.47 0.15 -16.99
CA SER A 38 1.61 0.39 -16.09
C SER A 38 1.33 1.56 -15.14
N SER A 39 0.70 2.63 -15.63
CA SER A 39 0.29 3.77 -14.79
C SER A 39 -0.74 3.37 -13.75
N TYR A 40 -1.72 2.53 -14.13
CA TYR A 40 -2.71 1.99 -13.20
C TYR A 40 -2.07 1.09 -12.13
N LYS A 41 -1.14 0.21 -12.51
CA LYS A 41 -0.38 -0.61 -11.55
C LYS A 41 0.44 0.25 -10.59
N LEU A 42 1.17 1.25 -11.09
CA LEU A 42 1.91 2.18 -10.24
C LEU A 42 0.99 2.88 -9.23
N LEU A 43 -0.19 3.34 -9.67
CA LEU A 43 -1.17 3.95 -8.77
C LEU A 43 -1.61 3.00 -7.65
N GLN A 44 -1.90 1.73 -7.98
CA GLN A 44 -2.23 0.71 -6.99
C GLN A 44 -1.10 0.47 -6.00
N ILE A 45 0.14 0.38 -6.49
CA ILE A 45 1.34 0.17 -5.67
C ILE A 45 1.52 1.35 -4.71
N PHE A 46 1.47 2.59 -5.20
CA PHE A 46 1.60 3.78 -4.35
C PHE A 46 0.49 3.88 -3.32
N PHE A 47 -0.75 3.55 -3.69
CA PHE A 47 -1.87 3.51 -2.75
C PHE A 47 -1.61 2.48 -1.65
N LYS A 48 -1.27 1.24 -2.00
CA LYS A 48 -0.94 0.17 -1.03
C LYS A 48 0.22 0.57 -0.12
N ALA A 49 1.30 1.11 -0.68
CA ALA A 49 2.47 1.54 0.08
C ALA A 49 2.12 2.64 1.09
N ARG A 50 1.30 3.62 0.69
CA ARG A 50 0.79 4.65 1.61
C ARG A 50 -0.07 4.03 2.71
N MET A 51 -0.99 3.13 2.36
CA MET A 51 -1.82 2.45 3.36
C MET A 51 -1.00 1.73 4.43
N LEU A 52 0.08 1.05 4.04
CA LEU A 52 1.00 0.38 4.97
C LEU A 52 1.71 1.37 5.90
N ILE A 53 2.10 2.55 5.42
CA ILE A 53 2.71 3.60 6.25
C ILE A 53 1.73 4.05 7.35
N TYR A 54 0.47 4.31 6.98
CA TYR A 54 -0.54 4.72 7.96
C TYR A 54 -0.90 3.62 8.94
N GLU A 55 -0.98 2.36 8.48
CA GLU A 55 -1.18 1.21 9.34
C GLU A 55 -0.05 1.09 10.37
N ASN A 56 1.21 1.22 9.94
CA ASN A 56 2.36 1.18 10.86
C ASN A 56 2.35 2.33 11.87
N HIS A 57 1.97 3.54 11.45
CA HIS A 57 1.85 4.66 12.38
C HIS A 57 0.72 4.44 13.41
N PHE A 58 -0.38 3.81 13.01
CA PHE A 58 -1.44 3.43 13.93
C PHE A 58 -0.98 2.35 14.92
N LEU A 59 -0.33 1.29 14.41
CA LEU A 59 0.24 0.22 15.21
C LEU A 59 1.26 0.74 16.25
N ALA A 60 2.14 1.68 15.86
CA ALA A 60 3.09 2.31 16.79
C ALA A 60 2.39 3.08 17.92
N LYS A 61 1.23 3.71 17.63
CA LYS A 61 0.42 4.36 18.67
C LYS A 61 -0.22 3.35 19.62
N GLU A 62 -0.75 2.24 19.10
CA GLU A 62 -1.31 1.17 19.92
C GLU A 62 -0.26 0.52 20.81
N GLU A 63 0.94 0.27 20.27
CA GLU A 63 2.09 -0.24 21.00
C GLU A 63 2.43 0.64 22.22
N LEU A 64 2.56 1.95 22.02
CA LEU A 64 2.79 2.90 23.12
C LEU A 64 1.69 2.88 24.19
N ILE A 65 0.43 2.65 23.81
CA ILE A 65 -0.69 2.53 24.75
C ILE A 65 -0.56 1.23 25.56
N LEU A 66 -0.19 0.13 24.91
CA LEU A 66 0.02 -1.16 25.56
C LEU A 66 1.24 -1.15 26.48
N GLU A 67 2.34 -0.52 26.09
CA GLU A 67 3.52 -0.32 26.95
C GLU A 67 3.16 0.45 28.23
N LYS A 68 2.36 1.53 28.12
CA LYS A 68 1.87 2.26 29.29
C LYS A 68 1.01 1.38 30.19
N LYS A 69 0.12 0.55 29.62
CA LYS A 69 -0.69 -0.40 30.40
C LYS A 69 0.19 -1.45 31.09
N LEU A 70 1.19 -1.98 30.40
CA LEU A 70 2.14 -2.95 30.93
C LEU A 70 2.87 -2.37 32.14
N LEU A 71 3.37 -1.14 32.03
CA LEU A 71 4.07 -0.43 33.10
C LEU A 71 3.17 -0.20 34.33
N VAL A 72 1.89 0.12 34.12
CA VAL A 72 0.90 0.23 35.22
C VAL A 72 0.68 -1.11 35.92
N GLN A 73 0.58 -2.21 35.17
CA GLN A 73 0.43 -3.55 35.78
C GLN A 73 1.70 -3.97 36.54
N ALA A 74 2.88 -3.74 35.96
CA ALA A 74 4.16 -4.03 36.61
C ALA A 74 4.31 -3.29 37.94
N ARG A 75 3.92 -1.99 38.00
CA ARG A 75 3.90 -1.22 39.24
C ARG A 75 2.98 -1.83 40.31
N LYS A 76 1.82 -2.38 39.92
CA LYS A 76 0.91 -3.05 40.87
C LYS A 76 1.54 -4.29 41.48
N ILE A 77 2.23 -5.11 40.67
CA ILE A 77 2.96 -6.29 41.18
C ILE A 77 4.03 -5.85 42.19
N VAL A 78 4.86 -4.86 41.84
CA VAL A 78 5.92 -4.37 42.75
C VAL A 78 5.36 -3.86 44.08
N VAL A 79 4.21 -3.18 44.06
CA VAL A 79 3.54 -2.73 45.30
C VAL A 79 3.01 -3.91 46.10
N LEU A 80 2.38 -4.89 45.46
CA LEU A 80 1.88 -6.10 46.11
C LEU A 80 3.00 -6.93 46.72
N ASP A 81 4.11 -7.13 46.00
CA ASP A 81 5.28 -7.87 46.48
C ASP A 81 5.92 -7.20 47.70
N LYS A 82 6.03 -5.86 47.67
CA LYS A 82 6.51 -5.09 48.84
C LYS A 82 5.58 -5.25 50.04
N LEU A 83 4.26 -5.23 49.84
CA LEU A 83 3.28 -5.43 50.91
C LEU A 83 3.38 -6.84 51.50
N ILE A 84 3.48 -7.87 50.65
CA ILE A 84 3.66 -9.27 51.07
C ILE A 84 4.96 -9.41 51.88
N GLY A 85 6.08 -8.88 51.38
CA GLY A 85 7.37 -8.96 52.05
C GLY A 85 7.40 -8.25 53.41
N LYS A 86 6.90 -7.00 53.48
CA LYS A 86 6.91 -6.18 54.69
C LYS A 86 6.03 -6.76 55.81
N ASN A 87 4.91 -7.36 55.45
CA ASN A 87 3.96 -7.93 56.40
C ASN A 87 4.03 -9.47 56.46
N SER A 88 5.14 -10.06 56.04
CA SER A 88 5.35 -11.51 55.96
C SER A 88 5.01 -12.26 57.25
N LYS A 89 5.37 -11.71 58.42
CA LYS A 89 5.03 -12.29 59.73
C LYS A 89 3.52 -12.33 60.00
N ILE A 90 2.78 -11.29 59.59
CA ILE A 90 1.32 -11.18 59.77
C ILE A 90 0.60 -12.16 58.82
N TYR A 91 1.04 -12.23 57.56
CA TYR A 91 0.46 -13.14 56.59
C TYR A 91 0.79 -14.61 56.85
N CYS A 92 1.89 -14.90 57.56
CA CYS A 92 2.23 -16.27 57.99
C CYS A 92 1.21 -16.85 58.98
N HIS A 93 0.46 -16.00 59.68
CA HIS A 93 -0.64 -16.42 60.57
C HIS A 93 -2.01 -16.34 59.89
N ASN A 94 -2.12 -15.68 58.73
CA ASN A 94 -3.36 -15.54 57.97
C ASN A 94 -3.18 -16.04 56.52
N TRP A 95 -3.10 -17.36 56.39
CA TRP A 95 -2.84 -18.06 55.12
C TRP A 95 -3.87 -17.75 54.03
N VAL A 96 -5.15 -17.57 54.40
CA VAL A 96 -6.23 -17.24 53.44
C VAL A 96 -5.95 -15.89 52.75
N LEU A 97 -5.51 -14.89 53.52
CA LEU A 97 -5.19 -13.57 52.98
C LEU A 97 -3.94 -13.60 52.09
N LEU A 98 -2.94 -14.42 52.45
CA LEU A 98 -1.75 -14.62 51.64
C LEU A 98 -2.10 -15.28 50.29
N ASP A 99 -2.99 -16.28 50.30
CA ASP A 99 -3.42 -16.97 49.09
C ASP A 99 -4.19 -16.02 48.14
N LEU A 100 -5.10 -15.21 48.69
CA LEU A 100 -5.81 -14.18 47.90
C LEU A 100 -4.86 -13.17 47.25
N LEU A 101 -3.80 -12.77 47.94
CA LEU A 101 -2.79 -11.86 47.38
C LEU A 101 -1.97 -12.55 46.27
N ARG A 102 -1.58 -13.81 46.46
CA ARG A 102 -0.89 -14.60 45.43
C ARG A 102 -1.76 -14.79 44.19
N GLN A 103 -3.03 -15.12 44.36
CA GLN A 103 -3.99 -15.21 43.25
C GLN A 103 -4.11 -13.88 42.50
N ARG A 104 -4.13 -12.74 43.21
CA ARG A 104 -4.12 -11.42 42.55
C ARG A 104 -2.84 -11.16 41.76
N VAL A 105 -1.67 -11.54 42.28
CA VAL A 105 -0.40 -11.42 41.55
C VAL A 105 -0.43 -12.28 40.28
N LEU A 106 -0.90 -13.53 40.38
CA LEU A 106 -1.06 -14.42 39.23
C LEU A 106 -1.97 -13.80 38.16
N LEU A 107 -3.14 -13.29 38.54
CA LEU A 107 -4.06 -12.63 37.60
C LEU A 107 -3.46 -11.39 36.93
N ILE A 108 -2.62 -10.63 37.63
CA ILE A 108 -1.93 -9.48 37.03
C ILE A 108 -0.83 -9.96 36.08
N SER A 109 -0.09 -11.01 36.45
CA SER A 109 0.93 -11.63 35.61
C SER A 109 0.34 -12.13 34.29
N GLU A 110 -0.77 -12.87 34.33
CA GLU A 110 -1.46 -13.36 33.13
C GLU A 110 -1.88 -12.21 32.19
N ARG A 111 -2.35 -11.09 32.78
CA ARG A 111 -2.69 -9.88 32.01
C ARG A 111 -1.45 -9.23 31.39
N MET A 112 -0.32 -9.23 32.10
CA MET A 112 0.95 -8.73 31.56
C MET A 112 1.41 -9.59 30.39
N ASP A 113 1.36 -10.92 30.52
CA ASP A 113 1.72 -11.84 29.44
C ASP A 113 0.84 -11.64 28.20
N ALA A 114 -0.46 -11.43 28.40
CA ALA A 114 -1.37 -11.12 27.30
C ALA A 114 -1.00 -9.79 26.61
N ILE A 115 -0.63 -8.76 27.36
CA ILE A 115 -0.16 -7.47 26.81
C ILE A 115 1.16 -7.66 26.04
N ILE A 116 2.12 -8.41 26.60
CA ILE A 116 3.40 -8.69 25.96
C ILE A 116 3.19 -9.41 24.62
N ARG A 117 2.29 -10.42 24.57
CA ARG A 117 1.93 -11.10 23.32
C ARG A 117 1.31 -10.15 22.30
N GLN A 118 0.47 -9.22 22.73
CA GLN A 118 -0.09 -8.20 21.84
C GLN A 118 0.97 -7.25 21.28
N ILE A 119 1.92 -6.81 22.12
CA ILE A 119 3.05 -5.98 21.68
C ILE A 119 3.91 -6.74 20.66
N SER A 120 4.27 -8.00 20.95
CA SER A 120 5.01 -8.86 20.02
C SER A 120 4.29 -8.98 18.67
N PHE A 121 2.99 -9.26 18.69
CA PHE A 121 2.17 -9.34 17.47
C PHE A 121 2.19 -8.03 16.67
N ILE A 122 2.09 -6.88 17.36
CA ILE A 122 2.17 -5.57 16.72
C ILE A 122 3.54 -5.36 16.07
N SER A 123 4.63 -5.67 16.78
CA SER A 123 5.99 -5.58 16.26
C SER A 123 6.18 -6.43 15.00
N ASP A 124 5.78 -7.70 15.05
CA ASP A 124 5.85 -8.61 13.89
C ASP A 124 5.06 -8.06 12.70
N LYS A 125 3.88 -7.49 12.97
CA LYS A 125 3.04 -6.89 11.93
C LYS A 125 3.68 -5.65 11.31
N GLN A 126 4.28 -4.79 12.12
CA GLN A 126 5.00 -3.61 11.64
C GLN A 126 6.19 -4.01 10.75
N GLN A 127 6.96 -5.01 11.15
CA GLN A 127 8.08 -5.55 10.36
C GLN A 127 7.60 -6.11 9.02
N LEU A 128 6.52 -6.90 9.03
CA LEU A 128 5.92 -7.42 7.79
C LEU A 128 5.46 -6.30 6.86
N ASN A 129 4.83 -5.26 7.40
CA ASN A 129 4.40 -4.09 6.63
C ASN A 129 5.59 -3.31 6.04
N GLN A 130 6.72 -3.23 6.75
CA GLN A 130 7.95 -2.63 6.23
C GLN A 130 8.50 -3.44 5.05
N ASN A 131 8.58 -4.77 5.19
CA ASN A 131 9.05 -5.66 4.12
C ASN A 131 8.17 -5.57 2.87
N LEU A 132 6.84 -5.58 3.06
CA LEU A 132 5.89 -5.39 1.96
C LEU A 132 6.07 -4.04 1.28
N ARG A 133 6.33 -2.97 2.04
CA ARG A 133 6.61 -1.65 1.47
C ARG A 133 7.89 -1.66 0.62
N TYR A 134 8.96 -2.31 1.07
CA TYR A 134 10.17 -2.46 0.27
C TYR A 134 9.90 -3.23 -1.03
N SER A 135 9.17 -4.34 -0.96
CA SER A 135 8.76 -5.11 -2.13
C SER A 135 7.95 -4.27 -3.13
N LEU A 136 7.00 -3.48 -2.64
CA LEU A 136 6.19 -2.57 -3.47
C LEU A 136 7.04 -1.48 -4.13
N MET A 137 8.03 -0.93 -3.42
CA MET A 137 8.95 0.05 -4.00
C MET A 137 9.81 -0.56 -5.10
N LEU A 138 10.29 -1.79 -4.90
CA LEU A 138 11.04 -2.51 -5.93
C LEU A 138 10.17 -2.81 -7.16
N GLU A 139 8.93 -3.26 -6.97
CA GLU A 139 7.97 -3.46 -8.06
C GLU A 139 7.71 -2.14 -8.81
N SER A 140 7.55 -1.02 -8.09
CA SER A 140 7.36 0.29 -8.73
C SER A 140 8.55 0.68 -9.60
N TYR A 141 9.78 0.44 -9.13
CA TYR A 141 11.00 0.73 -9.88
C TYR A 141 11.09 -0.12 -11.15
N LEU A 142 10.77 -1.42 -11.07
CA LEU A 142 10.77 -2.30 -12.24
C LEU A 142 9.76 -1.82 -13.30
N ILE A 143 8.56 -1.45 -12.90
CA ILE A 143 7.54 -0.92 -13.81
C ILE A 143 8.01 0.39 -14.45
N GLU A 144 8.59 1.30 -13.69
CA GLU A 144 9.12 2.56 -14.23
C GLU A 144 10.27 2.32 -15.21
N SER A 145 11.20 1.42 -14.88
CA SER A 145 12.27 0.99 -15.78
C SER A 145 11.71 0.42 -17.09
N ASP A 146 10.68 -0.43 -17.01
CA ASP A 146 10.05 -1.03 -18.20
C ASP A 146 9.35 0.01 -19.08
N ILE A 147 8.70 1.01 -18.48
CA ILE A 147 8.12 2.15 -19.23
C ILE A 147 9.24 2.91 -19.95
N VAL A 148 10.37 3.16 -19.30
CA VAL A 148 11.52 3.88 -19.89
C VAL A 148 12.12 3.08 -21.05
N LYS A 149 12.33 1.77 -20.89
CA LYS A 149 12.82 0.88 -21.96
C LYS A 149 11.85 0.83 -23.14
N GLN A 150 10.54 0.83 -22.89
CA GLN A 150 9.57 0.85 -23.99
C GLN A 150 9.54 2.19 -24.70
N PHE A 151 9.74 3.28 -23.97
CA PHE A 151 9.87 4.60 -24.56
C PHE A 151 11.11 4.67 -25.46
N SER A 152 12.26 4.13 -25.04
CA SER A 152 13.47 4.11 -25.89
C SER A 152 13.25 3.28 -27.16
N ILE A 153 12.70 2.07 -27.05
CA ILE A 153 12.37 1.23 -28.22
C ILE A 153 11.42 1.96 -29.19
N TYR A 154 10.47 2.73 -28.66
CA TYR A 154 9.55 3.51 -29.47
C TYR A 154 10.27 4.65 -30.21
N VAL A 155 11.13 5.40 -29.51
CA VAL A 155 11.93 6.48 -30.09
C VAL A 155 12.80 5.94 -31.22
N ASP A 156 13.48 4.81 -31.02
CA ASP A 156 14.32 4.18 -32.04
C ASP A 156 13.50 3.78 -33.29
N LYS A 157 12.29 3.24 -33.09
CA LYS A 157 11.41 2.78 -34.18
C LYS A 157 10.65 3.90 -34.90
N CYS A 158 10.49 5.06 -34.28
CA CYS A 158 9.70 6.17 -34.80
C CYS A 158 10.52 7.47 -34.95
N HIS A 159 11.86 7.36 -35.00
CA HIS A 159 12.78 8.50 -35.07
C HIS A 159 12.48 9.49 -36.20
N ASP A 160 11.94 9.02 -37.33
CA ASP A 160 11.60 9.85 -38.49
C ASP A 160 10.34 10.73 -38.31
N ASN A 161 9.53 10.48 -37.28
CA ASN A 161 8.21 11.08 -37.16
C ASN A 161 8.13 12.03 -35.96
N PHE A 162 8.47 13.30 -36.16
CA PHE A 162 8.53 14.34 -35.10
C PHE A 162 7.25 14.46 -34.25
N LEU A 163 6.09 14.28 -34.89
CA LEU A 163 4.78 14.35 -34.24
C LEU A 163 4.59 13.21 -33.23
N SER A 164 5.14 12.02 -33.54
CA SER A 164 5.13 10.84 -32.66
C SER A 164 5.95 11.07 -31.39
N LEU A 165 7.16 11.61 -31.55
CA LEU A 165 8.10 11.92 -30.49
C LEU A 165 7.52 12.98 -29.54
N SER A 166 6.94 14.04 -30.11
CA SER A 166 6.30 15.12 -29.35
C SER A 166 5.14 14.63 -28.49
N LEU A 167 4.28 13.75 -29.04
CA LEU A 167 3.14 13.17 -28.34
C LEU A 167 3.60 12.28 -27.17
N MET A 168 4.65 11.49 -27.36
CA MET A 168 5.20 10.63 -26.30
C MET A 168 5.88 11.41 -25.18
N VAL A 169 6.63 12.46 -25.50
CA VAL A 169 7.22 13.36 -24.49
C VAL A 169 6.12 14.06 -23.68
N TRP A 170 5.03 14.48 -24.35
CA TRP A 170 3.86 15.06 -23.70
C TRP A 170 3.17 14.06 -22.75
N LEU A 171 2.93 12.83 -23.19
CA LEU A 171 2.34 11.75 -22.37
C LEU A 171 3.19 11.47 -21.12
N LYS A 172 4.52 11.39 -21.27
CA LYS A 172 5.45 11.19 -20.14
C LYS A 172 5.30 12.32 -19.11
N ARG A 173 5.32 13.58 -19.55
CA ARG A 173 5.18 14.74 -18.65
C ARG A 173 3.81 14.76 -17.95
N ARG A 174 2.73 14.43 -18.67
CA ARG A 174 1.37 14.44 -18.13
C ARG A 174 1.16 13.32 -17.09
N ALA A 175 1.71 12.13 -17.36
CA ALA A 175 1.72 11.03 -16.40
C ALA A 175 2.45 11.38 -15.09
N CYS A 176 3.58 12.11 -15.15
CA CYS A 176 4.28 12.59 -13.96
C CYS A 176 3.43 13.61 -13.16
N ARG A 177 2.81 14.59 -13.83
CA ARG A 177 1.92 15.57 -13.15
C ARG A 177 0.73 14.91 -12.49
N ILE A 178 0.10 13.94 -13.15
CA ILE A 178 -1.07 13.25 -12.63
C ILE A 178 -0.69 12.45 -11.38
N ARG A 179 0.45 11.76 -11.39
CA ARG A 179 0.99 11.11 -10.19
C ARG A 179 1.18 12.10 -9.03
N ALA A 180 1.77 13.27 -9.30
CA ALA A 180 1.95 14.32 -8.29
C ALA A 180 0.61 14.83 -7.71
N TYR A 181 -0.39 15.09 -8.57
CA TYR A 181 -1.72 15.50 -8.15
C TYR A 181 -2.46 14.46 -7.30
N LEU A 182 -2.11 13.18 -7.44
CA LEU A 182 -2.79 12.07 -6.77
C LEU A 182 -2.21 11.75 -5.39
N TYR A 183 -0.97 12.12 -5.11
CA TYR A 183 -0.42 11.95 -3.78
C TYR A 183 -1.24 12.68 -2.71
N THR A 184 -1.69 13.91 -3.00
CA THR A 184 -2.47 14.74 -2.07
C THR A 184 -3.81 14.10 -1.63
N PRO A 185 -4.69 13.63 -2.54
CA PRO A 185 -5.91 12.94 -2.15
C PRO A 185 -5.65 11.53 -1.59
N ILE A 186 -4.63 10.80 -2.05
CA ILE A 186 -4.26 9.50 -1.45
C ILE A 186 -3.87 9.69 0.02
N ASP A 187 -3.09 10.72 0.34
CA ASP A 187 -2.72 11.05 1.71
C ASP A 187 -3.95 11.43 2.55
N ARG A 188 -4.84 12.29 2.04
CA ARG A 188 -6.09 12.65 2.74
C ARG A 188 -6.99 11.43 2.96
N TYR A 189 -7.08 10.53 1.98
CA TYR A 189 -7.95 9.35 2.05
C TYR A 189 -7.42 8.30 3.02
N ALA A 190 -6.11 8.09 3.02
CA ALA A 190 -5.46 7.16 3.94
C ALA A 190 -5.54 7.66 5.40
N GLN A 191 -5.46 8.98 5.62
CA GLN A 191 -5.78 9.60 6.92
C GLN A 191 -7.23 9.31 7.35
N TYR A 192 -8.20 9.47 6.45
CA TYR A 192 -9.64 9.25 6.76
C TYR A 192 -9.96 7.82 7.24
N ARG A 193 -9.22 6.80 6.76
CA ARG A 193 -9.39 5.39 7.20
C ARG A 193 -9.04 5.19 8.67
N THR A 194 -8.08 5.96 9.21
CA THR A 194 -7.69 5.84 10.63
C THR A 194 -8.78 6.34 11.58
N MET A 195 -9.67 7.22 11.09
CA MET A 195 -10.79 7.76 11.88
C MET A 195 -12.08 6.93 11.79
N VAL A 196 -12.28 6.14 10.73
CA VAL A 196 -13.53 5.40 10.50
C VAL A 196 -13.24 3.98 10.01
N GLN A 197 -13.50 2.97 10.86
CA GLN A 197 -13.44 1.54 10.54
C GLN A 197 -14.57 1.09 9.58
N LYS A 198 -14.68 1.64 8.36
CA LYS A 198 -15.62 1.11 7.33
C LYS A 198 -14.87 0.34 6.25
N ARG A 199 -14.86 -1.00 6.38
CA ARG A 199 -14.12 -1.94 5.52
C ARG A 199 -14.69 -2.12 4.09
N ASN A 200 -15.93 -1.69 3.81
CA ASN A 200 -16.62 -2.09 2.56
C ASN A 200 -16.69 -1.02 1.45
N LEU A 201 -16.26 0.22 1.68
CA LEU A 201 -16.29 1.32 0.69
C LEU A 201 -14.96 1.48 -0.09
N VAL A 202 -13.98 0.63 0.19
CA VAL A 202 -12.58 0.79 -0.23
C VAL A 202 -12.38 0.49 -1.71
N GLY A 203 -12.96 -0.60 -2.21
CA GLY A 203 -12.83 -0.99 -3.62
C GLY A 203 -13.46 0.03 -4.55
N PHE A 204 -14.68 0.47 -4.24
CA PHE A 204 -15.47 1.36 -5.11
C PHE A 204 -14.86 2.76 -5.24
N LYS A 205 -14.41 3.37 -4.12
CA LYS A 205 -13.78 4.69 -4.16
C LYS A 205 -12.41 4.65 -4.85
N PHE A 206 -11.58 3.64 -4.56
CA PHE A 206 -10.32 3.46 -5.29
C PHE A 206 -10.57 3.29 -6.80
N TRP A 207 -11.60 2.53 -7.18
CA TRP A 207 -11.99 2.35 -8.58
C TRP A 207 -12.37 3.69 -9.22
N ILE A 208 -13.25 4.48 -8.61
CA ILE A 208 -13.64 5.81 -9.10
C ILE A 208 -12.42 6.73 -9.22
N TYR A 209 -11.52 6.72 -8.24
CA TYR A 209 -10.31 7.55 -8.30
C TYR A 209 -9.37 7.09 -9.40
N SER A 210 -9.15 5.78 -9.55
CA SER A 210 -8.33 5.24 -10.63
C SER A 210 -8.89 5.55 -12.02
N LEU A 211 -10.22 5.55 -12.16
CA LEU A 211 -10.91 5.93 -13.39
C LEU A 211 -10.73 7.43 -13.66
N TYR A 212 -10.86 8.27 -12.63
CA TYR A 212 -10.57 9.70 -12.71
C TYR A 212 -9.11 9.98 -13.14
N CYS A 213 -8.15 9.19 -12.67
CA CYS A 213 -6.75 9.27 -13.09
C CYS A 213 -6.56 8.93 -14.56
N LEU A 214 -7.22 7.86 -15.03
CA LEU A 214 -7.18 7.44 -16.42
C LEU A 214 -7.81 8.51 -17.31
N VAL A 215 -8.96 9.07 -16.92
CA VAL A 215 -9.60 10.17 -17.65
C VAL A 215 -8.68 11.40 -17.74
N LYS A 216 -8.05 11.83 -16.64
CA LYS A 216 -7.10 12.97 -16.66
C LYS A 216 -5.81 12.71 -17.43
N LEU A 217 -5.43 11.45 -17.66
CA LEU A 217 -4.29 11.10 -18.52
C LEU A 217 -4.59 11.42 -19.99
N PHE A 218 -5.86 11.39 -20.38
CA PHE A 218 -6.32 11.59 -21.76
C PHE A 218 -6.95 12.95 -22.04
N PHE A 219 -7.53 13.61 -21.02
CA PHE A 219 -8.18 14.92 -21.10
C PHE A 219 -7.48 15.92 -20.14
#